data_AF-A0AAW6T2V6-F1
#
_entry.id   AF-A0AAW6T2V6-F1
#
_cell.length_a   1.000
_cell.length_b   1.000
_cell.length_c   1.000
_cell.angle_alpha   90.00
_cell.angle_beta   90.00
_cell.angle_gamma   90.00
#
_symmetry.space_group_name_H-M   'P 1'
#
loop_
_entity.id
_entity.type
_entity.pdbx_description
1 polymer ?
#
loop_
_entity_poly.entity_id
_entity_poly.type
_entity_poly.pdbx_seq_one_letter_code
_entity_poly.pdbx_strand_id
1 'polypeptide(L)'
;MPSEVAPSTRNTGRRLGRAAADTAHGARLAVLAARVGGKLAVRVAEAAANGVVQAGRRIPGVRDLLLNPLVTRLGFAAATVFGVVWGGVLGGGRIRVRNGMLVVTGLPAWAFGRGGTTVGAAFLTDRTPPDRVMRHERVHKEQWRHYGMVLPVLYLAAGRDPLRNRFEIEAGLRDGGYL
;
A
#
# COMPACT_ATOMS: atom_id res chain seq x y z
N MET A 1 67.44 -25.92 -18.46
CA MET A 1 66.26 -25.81 -17.56
C MET A 1 65.52 -24.54 -17.93
N PRO A 2 64.23 -24.61 -18.30
CA PRO A 2 63.52 -23.48 -18.92
C PRO A 2 63.09 -22.44 -17.87
N SER A 3 63.26 -21.16 -18.20
CA SER A 3 62.80 -20.03 -17.39
C SER A 3 61.27 -19.91 -17.48
N GLU A 4 60.60 -20.30 -16.40
CA GLU A 4 59.15 -20.21 -16.26
C GLU A 4 58.74 -18.74 -16.01
N VAL A 5 58.09 -18.14 -17.01
CA VAL A 5 57.55 -16.78 -16.91
C VAL A 5 56.30 -16.82 -16.06
N ALA A 6 56.39 -16.34 -14.82
CA ALA A 6 55.27 -16.27 -13.89
C ALA A 6 54.12 -15.40 -14.48
N PRO A 7 52.87 -15.87 -14.47
CA PRO A 7 51.75 -15.10 -15.02
C PRO A 7 51.51 -13.83 -14.19
N SER A 8 51.44 -12.69 -14.88
CA SER A 8 51.23 -11.36 -14.30
C SER A 8 49.88 -11.26 -13.58
N THR A 9 49.93 -11.29 -12.25
CA THR A 9 48.80 -11.14 -11.32
C THR A 9 48.01 -9.83 -11.50
N ARG A 10 48.59 -8.82 -12.15
CA ARG A 10 47.92 -7.53 -12.42
C ARG A 10 46.78 -7.65 -13.43
N ASN A 11 46.86 -8.56 -14.41
CA ASN A 11 45.88 -8.65 -15.48
C ASN A 11 44.58 -9.33 -15.00
N THR A 12 44.72 -10.30 -14.10
CA THR A 12 43.60 -11.04 -13.50
C THR A 12 42.78 -10.16 -12.55
N GLY A 13 43.44 -9.34 -11.72
CA GLY A 13 42.76 -8.40 -10.82
C GLY A 13 41.97 -7.31 -11.56
N ARG A 14 42.49 -6.80 -12.69
CA ARG A 14 41.78 -5.83 -13.54
C ARG A 14 40.56 -6.42 -14.23
N ARG A 15 40.63 -7.68 -14.69
CA ARG A 15 39.50 -8.39 -15.31
C ARG A 15 38.40 -8.70 -14.30
N LEU A 16 38.76 -9.16 -13.10
CA LEU A 16 37.81 -9.39 -12.00
C LEU A 16 37.15 -8.09 -11.53
N GLY A 17 37.90 -6.99 -11.45
CA GLY A 17 37.37 -5.67 -11.11
C GLY A 17 36.38 -5.11 -12.14
N ARG A 18 36.62 -5.32 -13.45
CA ARG A 18 35.67 -4.93 -14.51
C ARG A 18 34.40 -5.77 -14.48
N ALA A 19 34.52 -7.10 -14.37
CA ALA A 19 33.36 -7.99 -14.31
C ALA A 19 32.46 -7.70 -13.08
N ALA A 20 33.06 -7.39 -11.93
CA ALA A 20 32.32 -6.97 -10.74
C ALA A 20 31.64 -5.61 -10.91
N ALA A 21 32.31 -4.64 -11.56
CA ALA A 21 31.73 -3.33 -11.86
C ALA A 21 30.55 -3.42 -12.85
N ASP A 22 30.68 -4.26 -13.89
CA ASP A 22 29.64 -4.47 -14.90
C ASP A 22 28.41 -5.17 -14.29
N THR A 23 28.63 -6.14 -13.39
CA THR A 23 27.54 -6.82 -12.65
C THR A 23 26.83 -5.84 -11.71
N ALA A 24 27.57 -5.01 -10.99
CA ALA A 24 27.01 -3.98 -10.12
C ALA A 24 26.23 -2.92 -10.92
N HIS A 25 26.69 -2.56 -12.12
CA HIS A 25 25.98 -1.65 -13.02
C HIS A 25 24.68 -2.28 -13.53
N GLY A 26 24.70 -3.54 -13.98
CA GLY A 26 23.51 -4.28 -14.41
C GLY A 26 22.46 -4.42 -13.31
N ALA A 27 22.87 -4.76 -12.09
CA ALA A 27 21.97 -4.83 -10.94
C ALA A 27 21.31 -3.48 -10.61
N ARG A 28 22.07 -2.38 -10.71
CA ARG A 28 21.53 -1.01 -10.51
C ARG A 28 20.50 -0.64 -11.58
N LEU A 29 20.74 -1.00 -12.84
CA LEU A 29 19.80 -0.77 -13.94
C LEU A 29 18.50 -1.58 -13.77
N ALA A 30 18.60 -2.85 -13.34
CA ALA A 30 17.43 -3.69 -13.09
C ALA A 30 16.55 -3.13 -11.95
N VAL A 31 17.17 -2.68 -10.85
CA VAL A 31 16.46 -2.02 -9.73
C VAL A 31 15.80 -0.72 -10.17
N LEU A 32 16.49 0.07 -11.00
CA LEU A 32 15.92 1.31 -11.55
C LEU A 32 14.72 1.02 -12.46
N ALA A 33 14.84 0.06 -13.37
CA ALA A 33 13.76 -0.35 -14.26
C ALA A 33 12.54 -0.86 -13.48
N ALA A 34 12.74 -1.70 -12.45
CA ALA A 34 11.66 -2.15 -11.58
C ALA A 34 10.98 -1.00 -10.83
N ARG A 35 11.76 -0.01 -10.34
CA ARG A 35 11.21 1.19 -9.69
C ARG A 35 10.42 2.08 -10.65
N VAL A 36 10.92 2.29 -11.87
CA VAL A 36 10.23 3.08 -12.91
C VAL A 36 8.96 2.38 -13.36
N GLY A 37 9.03 1.07 -13.64
CA GLY A 37 7.88 0.24 -13.99
C GLY A 37 6.82 0.26 -12.89
N GLY A 38 7.21 0.14 -11.62
CA GLY A 38 6.30 0.25 -10.48
C GLY A 38 5.62 1.62 -10.38
N LYS A 39 6.36 2.72 -10.57
CA LYS A 39 5.78 4.07 -10.59
C LYS A 39 4.78 4.24 -11.74
N LEU A 40 5.10 3.73 -12.93
CA LEU A 40 4.21 3.78 -14.08
C LEU A 40 2.93 2.99 -13.82
N ALA A 41 3.03 1.76 -13.30
CA ALA A 41 1.86 0.94 -12.96
C ALA A 41 0.92 1.65 -11.97
N VAL A 42 1.49 2.31 -10.95
CA VAL A 42 0.70 3.12 -10.02
C VAL A 42 0.00 4.27 -10.72
N ARG A 43 0.68 5.02 -11.60
CA ARG A 43 0.06 6.13 -12.35
C ARG A 43 -1.07 5.64 -13.27
N VAL A 44 -0.89 4.50 -13.91
CA VAL A 44 -1.94 3.88 -14.73
C VAL A 44 -3.15 3.51 -13.86
N ALA A 45 -2.93 2.94 -12.68
CA ALA A 45 -4.01 2.61 -11.75
C ALA A 45 -4.75 3.87 -11.24
N GLU A 46 -4.02 4.93 -10.89
CA GLU A 46 -4.60 6.24 -10.53
C GLU A 46 -5.42 6.84 -11.67
N ALA A 47 -4.92 6.77 -12.91
CA ALA A 47 -5.61 7.28 -14.09
C ALA A 47 -6.88 6.46 -14.38
N ALA A 48 -6.81 5.13 -14.27
CA ALA A 48 -7.97 4.25 -14.44
C ALA A 48 -9.03 4.52 -13.36
N ALA A 49 -8.63 4.64 -12.09
CA ALA A 49 -9.53 4.97 -10.99
C ALA A 49 -10.20 6.33 -11.20
N ASN A 50 -9.44 7.35 -11.61
CA ASN A 50 -9.98 8.65 -11.99
C ASN A 50 -10.96 8.54 -13.15
N GLY A 51 -10.65 7.75 -14.18
CA GLY A 51 -11.55 7.47 -15.30
C GLY A 51 -12.88 6.87 -14.85
N VAL A 52 -12.84 5.86 -13.96
CA VAL A 52 -14.03 5.25 -13.35
C VAL A 52 -14.87 6.28 -12.59
N VAL A 53 -14.23 7.13 -11.78
CA VAL A 53 -14.93 8.19 -11.02
C VAL A 53 -15.59 9.19 -11.97
N GLN A 54 -14.90 9.62 -13.04
CA GLN A 54 -15.47 10.56 -14.00
C GLN A 54 -16.59 9.94 -14.84
N ALA A 55 -16.47 8.67 -15.22
CA ALA A 55 -17.52 7.94 -15.91
C ALA A 55 -18.79 7.81 -15.04
N GLY A 56 -18.63 7.43 -13.77
CA GLY A 56 -19.75 7.32 -12.83
C GLY A 56 -20.49 8.65 -12.61
N ARG A 57 -19.78 9.78 -12.63
CA ARG A 57 -20.40 11.12 -12.55
C ARG A 57 -21.29 11.47 -13.74
N ARG A 58 -21.08 10.85 -14.90
CA ARG A 58 -21.88 11.09 -16.11
C ARG A 58 -23.18 10.29 -16.13
N ILE A 59 -23.32 9.28 -15.29
CA ILE A 59 -24.50 8.42 -15.25
C ILE A 59 -25.43 8.94 -14.14
N PRO A 60 -26.62 9.47 -14.47
CA PRO A 60 -27.56 9.95 -13.47
C PRO A 60 -27.94 8.85 -12.47
N GLY A 61 -28.06 9.19 -11.19
CA GLY A 61 -28.49 8.26 -10.13
C GLY A 61 -27.43 7.25 -9.65
N VAL A 62 -26.33 7.02 -10.37
CA VAL A 62 -25.27 6.09 -9.92
C VAL A 62 -24.68 6.49 -8.58
N ARG A 63 -24.44 7.79 -8.36
CA ARG A 63 -23.96 8.30 -7.07
C ARG A 63 -24.94 7.95 -5.94
N ASP A 64 -26.23 8.20 -6.14
CA ASP A 64 -27.24 8.03 -5.10
C ASP A 64 -27.49 6.55 -4.80
N LEU A 65 -27.37 5.68 -5.80
CA LEU A 65 -27.38 4.23 -5.63
C LEU A 65 -26.15 3.75 -4.84
N LEU A 66 -24.94 4.13 -5.26
CA LEU A 66 -23.70 3.68 -4.65
C LEU A 66 -23.50 4.21 -3.23
N LEU A 67 -23.97 5.43 -2.96
CA LEU A 67 -23.91 6.07 -1.65
C LEU A 67 -25.21 5.91 -0.84
N ASN A 68 -26.12 5.05 -1.30
CA ASN A 68 -27.31 4.70 -0.55
C ASN A 68 -26.89 4.11 0.82
N PRO A 69 -27.53 4.51 1.94
CA PRO A 69 -27.16 4.04 3.27
C PRO A 69 -27.16 2.51 3.43
N LEU A 70 -28.03 1.78 2.73
CA LEU A 70 -28.05 0.32 2.78
C LEU A 70 -26.81 -0.26 2.07
N VAL A 71 -26.53 0.25 0.86
CA VAL A 71 -25.39 -0.18 0.03
C VAL A 71 -24.07 0.08 0.74
N THR A 72 -23.90 1.27 1.32
CA THR A 72 -22.65 1.63 2.03
C THR A 72 -22.47 0.82 3.31
N ARG A 73 -23.55 0.55 4.08
CA ARG A 73 -23.49 -0.32 5.26
C ARG A 73 -23.15 -1.76 4.93
N LEU A 74 -23.77 -2.32 3.88
CA LEU A 74 -23.44 -3.67 3.40
C LEU A 74 -22.00 -3.73 2.90
N GLY A 75 -21.55 -2.72 2.16
CA GLY A 75 -20.17 -2.61 1.71
C GLY A 75 -19.18 -2.51 2.87
N PHE A 76 -19.49 -1.71 3.89
CA PHE A 76 -18.71 -1.61 5.11
C PHE A 76 -18.60 -2.95 5.85
N ALA A 77 -19.72 -3.67 6.00
CA ALA A 77 -19.76 -4.98 6.64
C ALA A 77 -18.94 -6.01 5.85
N ALA A 78 -19.13 -6.08 4.53
CA ALA A 78 -18.38 -6.97 3.65
C ALA A 78 -16.87 -6.69 3.72
N ALA A 79 -16.46 -5.42 3.66
CA ALA A 79 -15.07 -5.02 3.81
C ALA A 79 -14.50 -5.40 5.17
N THR A 80 -15.28 -5.24 6.24
CA THR A 80 -14.86 -5.62 7.60
C THR A 80 -14.64 -7.13 7.71
N VAL A 81 -15.58 -7.93 7.21
CA VAL A 81 -15.46 -9.40 7.19
C VAL A 81 -14.23 -9.80 6.38
N PHE A 82 -14.06 -9.23 5.18
CA PHE A 82 -12.89 -9.49 4.35
C PHE A 82 -11.59 -9.17 5.08
N GLY A 83 -11.47 -7.99 5.69
CA GLY A 83 -10.28 -7.58 6.42
C GLY A 83 -9.97 -8.50 7.60
N VAL A 84 -10.99 -8.88 8.38
CA VAL A 84 -10.85 -9.82 9.50
C VAL A 84 -10.40 -11.20 9.03
N VAL A 85 -11.05 -11.75 8.01
CA VAL A 85 -10.72 -13.09 7.47
C VAL A 85 -9.31 -13.09 6.89
N TRP A 86 -9.00 -12.11 6.04
CA TRP A 86 -7.69 -11.96 5.43
C TRP A 86 -6.59 -11.78 6.47
N GLY A 87 -6.79 -10.86 7.42
CA GLY A 87 -5.85 -10.65 8.52
C GLY A 87 -5.72 -11.86 9.44
N GLY A 88 -6.81 -12.60 9.67
CA GLY A 88 -6.79 -13.83 10.46
C GLY A 88 -5.94 -14.93 9.81
N VAL A 89 -6.12 -15.13 8.50
CA VAL A 89 -5.36 -16.08 7.68
C VAL A 89 -3.87 -15.73 7.68
N LEU A 90 -3.53 -14.45 7.50
CA LEU A 90 -2.12 -14.02 7.38
C LEU A 90 -1.41 -13.76 8.72
N GLY A 91 -2.15 -13.34 9.75
CA GLY A 91 -1.60 -12.89 11.04
C GLY A 91 -1.67 -13.92 12.17
N GLY A 92 -2.14 -15.14 11.88
CA GLY A 92 -2.27 -16.21 12.87
C GLY A 92 -3.35 -15.94 13.93
N GLY A 93 -4.43 -15.26 13.55
CA GLY A 93 -5.62 -15.07 14.41
C GLY A 93 -5.50 -14.05 15.55
N ARG A 94 -4.47 -13.20 15.60
CA ARG A 94 -4.32 -12.19 16.66
C ARG A 94 -5.21 -10.96 16.43
N ILE A 95 -6.48 -11.06 16.78
CA ILE A 95 -7.48 -9.99 16.66
C ILE A 95 -7.79 -9.39 18.04
N ARG A 96 -7.75 -8.06 18.15
CA ARG A 96 -8.14 -7.34 19.38
C ARG A 96 -9.06 -6.17 19.06
N VAL A 97 -10.03 -5.91 19.92
CA VAL A 97 -10.86 -4.70 19.84
C VAL A 97 -10.13 -3.55 20.54
N ARG A 98 -9.89 -2.44 19.83
CA ARG A 98 -9.29 -1.23 20.40
C ARG A 98 -9.91 0.02 19.80
N ASN A 99 -10.38 0.94 20.62
CA ASN A 99 -11.01 2.20 20.19
C ASN A 99 -12.17 2.00 19.18
N GLY A 100 -12.86 0.86 19.28
CA GLY A 100 -13.93 0.44 18.37
C GLY A 100 -13.46 -0.13 17.02
N MET A 101 -12.16 -0.40 16.85
CA MET A 101 -11.57 -1.04 15.68
C MET A 101 -11.22 -2.49 15.98
N LEU A 102 -11.29 -3.37 14.97
CA LEU A 102 -10.76 -4.73 15.02
C LEU A 102 -9.30 -4.70 14.55
N VAL A 103 -8.36 -4.66 15.48
CA VAL A 103 -6.93 -4.61 15.18
C VAL A 103 -6.38 -6.02 15.01
N VAL A 104 -5.92 -6.33 13.80
CA VAL A 104 -5.28 -7.60 13.48
C VAL A 104 -3.78 -7.38 13.35
N THR A 105 -2.99 -8.12 14.14
CA THR A 105 -1.53 -7.95 14.26
C THR A 105 -0.76 -9.18 13.80
N GLY A 106 0.55 -9.03 13.55
CA GLY A 106 1.43 -10.11 13.15
C GLY A 106 1.33 -10.48 11.67
N LEU A 107 0.74 -9.61 10.84
CA LEU A 107 0.73 -9.79 9.39
C LEU A 107 2.13 -9.59 8.81
N PRO A 108 2.46 -10.24 7.67
CA PRO A 108 3.67 -9.93 6.94
C PRO A 108 3.60 -8.53 6.33
N ALA A 109 4.74 -7.83 6.26
CA ALA A 109 4.81 -6.43 5.84
C ALA A 109 4.31 -6.14 4.40
N TRP A 110 4.21 -7.16 3.54
CA TRP A 110 3.66 -7.01 2.18
C TRP A 110 2.12 -6.97 2.15
N ALA A 111 1.45 -7.37 3.23
CA ALA A 111 -0.01 -7.50 3.27
C ALA A 111 -0.73 -6.17 3.61
N PHE A 112 0.01 -5.12 3.94
CA PHE A 112 -0.50 -3.81 4.29
C PHE A 112 0.47 -2.70 3.84
N GLY A 113 0.03 -1.45 3.94
CA GLY A 113 0.84 -0.27 3.63
C GLY A 113 1.96 0.01 4.65
N ARG A 114 2.44 1.26 4.71
CA ARG A 114 3.64 1.65 5.49
C ARG A 114 3.63 1.26 6.98
N GLY A 115 2.48 1.34 7.64
CA GLY A 115 2.32 1.01 9.08
C GLY A 115 1.04 0.25 9.40
N GLY A 116 0.19 0.06 8.40
CA GLY A 116 -1.06 -0.66 8.49
C GLY A 116 -2.00 -0.24 7.38
N THR A 117 -3.18 -0.85 7.33
CA THR A 117 -4.25 -0.51 6.40
C THR A 117 -5.59 -0.80 7.05
N THR A 118 -6.50 0.17 7.01
CA THR A 118 -7.89 -0.03 7.45
C THR A 118 -8.76 -0.54 6.30
N VAL A 119 -9.46 -1.65 6.54
CA VAL A 119 -10.45 -2.25 5.63
C VAL A 119 -11.76 -2.46 6.39
N GLY A 120 -12.76 -1.63 6.11
CA GLY A 120 -13.99 -1.58 6.91
C GLY A 120 -13.68 -1.14 8.35
N ALA A 121 -14.00 -1.98 9.33
CA ALA A 121 -13.63 -1.79 10.74
C ALA A 121 -12.31 -2.46 11.15
N ALA A 122 -11.67 -3.21 10.24
CA ALA A 122 -10.46 -3.97 10.52
C ALA A 122 -9.21 -3.16 10.22
N PHE A 123 -8.33 -2.98 11.21
CA PHE A 123 -7.01 -2.39 11.01
C PHE A 123 -5.97 -3.50 10.95
N LEU A 124 -5.32 -3.65 9.79
CA LEU A 124 -4.36 -4.69 9.49
C LEU A 124 -2.94 -4.16 9.64
N THR A 125 -2.11 -4.80 10.46
CA THR A 125 -0.74 -4.34 10.74
C THR A 125 0.16 -5.48 11.23
N ASP A 126 1.47 -5.26 11.31
CA ASP A 126 2.44 -6.21 11.86
C ASP A 126 2.54 -6.13 13.39
N ARG A 127 2.30 -4.95 13.98
CA ARG A 127 2.55 -4.67 15.41
C ARG A 127 1.45 -3.84 16.05
N THR A 128 1.47 -3.74 17.37
CA THR A 128 0.53 -2.89 18.10
C THR A 128 0.76 -1.41 17.74
N PRO A 129 -0.24 -0.70 17.17
CA PRO A 129 -0.09 0.71 16.81
C PRO A 129 -0.15 1.62 18.06
N PRO A 130 0.50 2.79 18.04
CA PRO A 130 0.33 3.81 19.08
C PRO A 130 -1.06 4.49 18.99
N ASP A 131 -1.53 5.13 20.06
CA ASP A 131 -2.86 5.74 20.10
C ASP A 131 -3.08 6.84 19.05
N ARG A 132 -2.03 7.58 18.69
CA ARG A 132 -2.12 8.58 17.60
C ARG A 132 -2.51 7.96 16.27
N VAL A 133 -1.94 6.80 15.93
CA VAL A 133 -2.29 6.09 14.69
C VAL A 133 -3.71 5.57 14.81
N MET A 134 -4.13 5.08 15.98
CA MET A 134 -5.53 4.66 16.16
C MET A 134 -6.56 5.79 15.96
N ARG A 135 -6.20 7.05 16.22
CA ARG A 135 -7.08 8.20 15.89
C ARG A 135 -7.19 8.41 14.38
N HIS A 136 -6.07 8.33 13.67
CA HIS A 136 -6.01 8.39 12.22
C HIS A 136 -6.86 7.27 11.57
N GLU A 137 -6.66 6.02 12.00
CA GLU A 137 -7.38 4.87 11.44
C GLU A 137 -8.89 4.89 11.73
N ARG A 138 -9.32 5.52 12.82
CA ARG A 138 -10.75 5.73 13.09
C ARG A 138 -11.42 6.60 12.03
N VAL A 139 -10.71 7.58 11.49
CA VAL A 139 -11.25 8.40 10.39
C VAL A 139 -11.40 7.55 9.13
N HIS A 140 -10.43 6.69 8.82
CA HIS A 140 -10.58 5.74 7.71
C HIS A 140 -11.75 4.78 7.91
N LYS A 141 -12.02 4.33 9.14
CA LYS A 141 -13.22 3.53 9.43
C LYS A 141 -14.51 4.31 9.15
N GLU A 142 -14.58 5.59 9.52
CA GLU A 142 -15.75 6.42 9.18
C GLU A 142 -15.87 6.68 7.68
N GLN A 143 -14.75 6.87 6.98
CA GLN A 143 -14.73 6.92 5.51
C GLN A 143 -15.26 5.62 4.91
N TRP A 144 -14.88 4.45 5.44
CA TRP A 144 -15.43 3.16 5.01
C TRP A 144 -16.93 3.04 5.28
N ARG A 145 -17.41 3.55 6.41
CA ARG A 145 -18.85 3.60 6.72
C ARG A 145 -19.61 4.50 5.75
N HIS A 146 -19.01 5.61 5.35
CA HIS A 146 -19.64 6.59 4.47
C HIS A 146 -19.62 6.15 3.00
N TYR A 147 -18.50 5.61 2.52
CA TYR A 147 -18.29 5.30 1.09
C TYR A 147 -18.43 3.80 0.75
N GLY A 148 -18.47 2.91 1.74
CA GLY A 148 -18.54 1.47 1.53
C GLY A 148 -17.45 0.97 0.58
N MET A 149 -17.82 0.06 -0.33
CA MET A 149 -16.90 -0.54 -1.31
C MET A 149 -16.40 0.41 -2.39
N VAL A 150 -16.94 1.64 -2.46
CA VAL A 150 -16.46 2.65 -3.42
C VAL A 150 -15.18 3.33 -2.90
N LEU A 151 -14.90 3.25 -1.59
CA LEU A 151 -13.76 3.92 -0.97
C LEU A 151 -12.41 3.61 -1.64
N PRO A 152 -12.03 2.35 -1.92
CA PRO A 152 -10.72 2.07 -2.53
C PRO A 152 -10.53 2.76 -3.88
N VAL A 153 -11.59 2.84 -4.70
CA VAL A 153 -11.56 3.52 -5.99
C VAL A 153 -11.41 5.03 -5.80
N LEU A 154 -12.20 5.63 -4.91
CA LEU A 154 -12.12 7.06 -4.63
C LEU A 154 -10.75 7.43 -4.03
N TYR A 155 -10.24 6.61 -3.12
CA TYR A 155 -8.96 6.80 -2.46
C TYR A 155 -7.82 6.76 -3.47
N LEU A 156 -7.82 5.79 -4.39
CA LEU A 156 -6.81 5.69 -5.44
C LEU A 156 -6.92 6.86 -6.44
N ALA A 157 -8.14 7.27 -6.80
CA ALA A 157 -8.38 8.43 -7.65
C ALA A 157 -7.87 9.75 -7.01
N ALA A 158 -7.92 9.85 -5.68
CA ALA A 158 -7.37 10.99 -4.93
C ALA A 158 -5.82 11.03 -4.91
N GLY A 159 -5.15 10.01 -5.44
CA GLY A 159 -3.70 9.94 -5.63
C GLY A 159 -2.94 9.33 -4.45
N ARG A 160 -1.77 8.75 -4.73
CA ARG A 160 -0.96 8.01 -3.76
C ARG A 160 -0.11 8.90 -2.84
N ASP A 161 0.09 10.17 -3.20
CA ASP A 161 0.82 11.13 -2.37
C ASP A 161 -0.03 11.51 -1.15
N PRO A 162 0.32 11.05 0.07
CA PRO A 162 -0.52 11.26 1.26
C PRO A 162 -0.69 12.73 1.60
N LEU A 163 0.29 13.59 1.23
CA LEU A 163 0.22 15.03 1.47
C LEU A 163 -0.78 15.74 0.55
N ARG A 164 -1.29 15.04 -0.46
CA ARG A 164 -2.27 15.55 -1.44
C ARG A 164 -3.56 14.73 -1.45
N ASN A 165 -3.55 13.51 -0.90
CA ASN A 165 -4.72 12.67 -0.84
C ASN A 165 -5.70 13.21 0.21
N ARG A 166 -6.89 13.63 -0.24
CA ARG A 166 -7.92 14.20 0.66
C ARG A 166 -8.29 13.29 1.83
N PHE A 167 -8.25 11.97 1.65
CA PHE A 167 -8.62 11.01 2.68
C PHE A 167 -7.55 10.90 3.78
N GLU A 168 -6.27 11.00 3.42
CA GLU A 168 -5.14 11.03 4.35
C GLU A 168 -5.08 12.37 5.11
N ILE A 169 -5.36 13.46 4.41
CA ILE A 169 -5.45 14.80 5.00
C ILE A 169 -6.58 14.85 6.04
N GLU A 170 -7.76 14.36 5.68
CA GLU A 170 -8.91 14.25 6.59
C GLU A 170 -8.60 13.37 7.80
N ALA A 171 -7.89 12.26 7.59
CA ALA A 171 -7.47 11.36 8.66
C ALA A 171 -6.39 11.95 9.58
N GLY A 172 -5.80 13.10 9.23
CA GLY A 172 -4.82 13.80 10.04
C GLY A 172 -3.40 13.27 9.82
N LEU A 173 -2.61 14.03 9.07
CA LEU A 173 -1.26 13.64 8.65
C LEU A 173 -0.27 13.42 9.80
N ARG A 174 -0.36 14.22 10.88
CA ARG A 174 0.50 14.06 12.08
C ARG A 174 0.20 12.76 12.83
N ASP A 175 -1.08 12.44 12.99
CA ASP A 175 -1.52 11.23 13.67
C ASP A 175 -1.15 9.97 12.86
N GLY A 176 -1.21 10.05 11.52
CA GLY A 176 -0.70 9.03 10.59
C GLY A 176 0.84 9.01 10.44
N GLY A 177 1.56 9.96 11.04
CA GLY A 177 3.01 10.04 11.05
C GLY A 177 3.65 10.42 9.71
N TYR A 178 3.01 11.31 8.95
CA TYR A 178 3.54 11.92 7.72
C TYR A 178 4.18 13.29 7.94
N LEU A 179 3.89 13.93 9.09
CA LEU A 179 4.42 15.22 9.53
C LEU A 179 5.02 15.13 10.93
#